data_AF-A0A3A4PKW0-F1
#
_entry.id   AF-A0A3A4PKW0-F1
#
_cell.length_a   1.000
_cell.length_b   1.000
_cell.length_c   1.000
_cell.angle_alpha   90.00
_cell.angle_beta   90.00
_cell.angle_gamma   90.00
#
_symmetry.space_group_name_H-M   'P 1'
#
loop_
_entity.id
_entity.type
_entity.pdbx_description
1 polymer ?
#
loop_
_entity_poly.entity_id
_entity_poly.type
_entity_poly.pdbx_seq_one_letter_code
_entity_poly.pdbx_strand_id
1 'polypeptide(L)' 'MVSVLMELILLPIKFVVVLLELLGRTMGIIIGLVFFGIGAMLCMSGILILVGAPLCLLSAILVIKAL' A
#
# COMPACT_ATOMS: atom_id res chain seq x y z
N MET A 1 21.72 -34.63 -0.97
CA MET A 1 20.29 -34.89 -1.25
C MET A 1 19.36 -34.41 -0.13
N VAL A 2 19.78 -34.45 1.15
CA VAL A 2 18.97 -33.98 2.29
C VAL A 2 18.76 -32.45 2.33
N SER A 3 19.72 -31.65 1.84
CA SER A 3 19.55 -30.18 1.85
C SER A 3 18.44 -29.67 0.92
N VAL A 4 18.25 -30.32 -0.23
CA VAL A 4 17.20 -29.96 -1.22
C VAL A 4 15.81 -30.24 -0.65
N LEU A 5 15.67 -31.31 0.14
CA LEU A 5 14.41 -31.68 0.79
C LEU A 5 14.00 -30.65 1.86
N MET A 6 14.97 -30.05 2.54
CA MET A 6 14.73 -29.04 3.57
C MET A 6 14.34 -27.67 2.97
N GLU A 7 14.93 -27.28 1.83
CA GLU A 7 14.52 -26.09 1.07
C GLU A 7 13.11 -26.23 0.47
N LEU A 8 12.74 -27.44 0.04
CA LEU A 8 11.40 -27.71 -0.51
C LEU A 8 10.28 -27.54 0.53
N ILE A 9 10.56 -27.84 1.80
CA ILE A 9 9.63 -27.65 2.93
C ILE A 9 9.58 -26.19 3.40
N LEU A 10 10.67 -25.42 3.27
CA LEU A 10 10.69 -23.99 3.61
C LEU A 10 10.06 -23.09 2.52
N LEU A 11 10.00 -23.57 1.28
CA LEU A 11 9.39 -22.88 0.15
C LEU A 11 7.94 -22.40 0.39
N PRO A 12 7.00 -23.26 0.87
CA PRO A 12 5.62 -22.84 1.12
C PRO A 12 5.52 -21.75 2.20
N ILE A 13 6.39 -21.78 3.21
CA ILE A 13 6.40 -20.77 4.28
C ILE A 13 6.86 -19.43 3.72
N LYS A 14 7.93 -19.41 2.92
CA LYS A 14 8.37 -18.18 2.23
C LYS A 14 7.28 -17.64 1.30
N PHE A 15 6.55 -18.52 0.62
CA PHE A 15 5.46 -18.12 -0.28
C PHE A 15 4.32 -17.43 0.46
N VAL A 16 3.91 -17.95 1.63
CA VAL A 16 2.87 -17.34 2.48
C VAL A 16 3.31 -15.98 3.02
N VAL A 17 4.58 -15.85 3.44
CA VAL A 17 5.13 -14.57 3.93
C VAL A 17 5.14 -13.52 2.81
N VAL A 18 5.62 -13.89 1.61
CA VAL A 18 5.60 -13.00 0.45
C VAL A 18 4.18 -12.62 0.06
N LEU A 19 3.22 -13.56 0.12
CA LEU A 19 1.81 -13.28 -0.15
C LEU A 19 1.21 -12.30 0.87
N LEU A 20 1.56 -12.42 2.16
CA LEU A 20 1.14 -11.49 3.21
C LEU A 20 1.75 -10.10 3.02
N GLU A 21 3.02 -10.00 2.66
CA GLU A 21 3.68 -8.72 2.33
C GLU A 21 3.06 -8.07 1.08
N LEU A 22 2.81 -8.85 0.03
CA LEU A 22 2.12 -8.36 -1.16
C LEU A 22 0.72 -7.87 -0.80
N LEU A 23 -0.04 -8.64 -0.03
CA LEU A 23 -1.39 -8.28 0.37
C LEU A 23 -1.40 -6.99 1.19
N GLY A 24 -0.48 -6.84 2.15
CA GLY A 24 -0.31 -5.62 2.94
C GLY A 24 0.03 -4.40 2.07
N ARG A 25 0.95 -4.54 1.11
CA ARG A 25 1.30 -3.48 0.15
C ARG A 25 0.12 -3.10 -0.74
N THR A 26 -0.60 -4.10 -1.26
CA THR A 26 -1.76 -3.88 -2.15
C THR A 26 -2.87 -3.12 -1.42
N MET A 27 -3.18 -3.52 -0.18
CA MET A 27 -4.18 -2.84 0.65
C MET A 27 -3.74 -1.40 0.99
N GLY A 28 -2.46 -1.18 1.27
CA GLY A 28 -1.91 0.17 1.49
C GLY A 28 -2.05 1.09 0.28
N ILE A 29 -1.77 0.59 -0.93
CA ILE A 29 -1.93 1.33 -2.18
C ILE A 29 -3.41 1.67 -2.44
N ILE A 30 -4.33 0.72 -2.24
CA ILE A 30 -5.78 0.94 -2.41
C ILE A 30 -6.27 2.03 -1.46
N ILE A 31 -5.94 1.92 -0.17
CA ILE A 31 -6.33 2.91 0.83
C ILE A 31 -5.77 4.29 0.47
N GLY A 32 -4.48 4.36 0.11
CA GLY A 32 -3.84 5.60 -0.31
C GLY A 32 -4.51 6.26 -1.51
N LEU A 33 -4.84 5.49 -2.56
CA LEU A 33 -5.55 6.00 -3.74
C LEU A 33 -6.96 6.50 -3.43
N VAL A 34 -7.71 5.80 -2.56
CA VAL A 34 -9.05 6.24 -2.14
C VAL A 34 -8.98 7.57 -1.39
N PHE A 35 -8.06 7.70 -0.43
CA PHE A 35 -7.87 8.96 0.30
C PHE A 35 -7.41 10.10 -0.60
N PHE A 36 -6.57 9.80 -1.60
CA PHE A 36 -6.16 10.79 -2.60
C PHE A 36 -7.36 11.28 -3.42
N GLY A 37 -8.25 10.38 -3.85
CA GLY A 37 -9.47 10.74 -4.57
C GLY A 37 -10.41 11.63 -3.73
N ILE A 38 -10.58 11.32 -2.45
CA ILE A 38 -11.38 12.13 -1.52
C ILE A 38 -10.74 13.51 -1.32
N GLY A 39 -9.42 13.56 -1.12
CA GLY A 39 -8.68 14.82 -1.02
C GLY A 39 -8.81 15.68 -2.28
N ALA A 40 -8.75 15.07 -3.46
CA ALA A 40 -8.92 15.76 -4.74
C ALA A 40 -10.33 16.33 -4.91
N MET A 41 -11.37 15.60 -4.46
CA MET A 41 -12.74 16.13 -4.45
C MET A 41 -12.90 17.32 -3.49
N LEU A 42 -12.22 17.32 -2.34
CA LEU A 42 -12.22 18.45 -1.42
C LEU A 42 -11.53 19.68 -2.03
N CYS A 43 -10.45 19.46 -2.80
CA CYS A 43 -9.75 20.53 -3.53
C CYS A 43 -10.59 21.20 -4.63
N MET A 44 -11.71 20.61 -5.08
CA MET A 44 -12.60 21.24 -6.08
C MET A 44 -13.30 22.49 -5.55
N SER A 45 -13.40 22.64 -4.23
CA SER A 45 -14.00 23.83 -3.61
C SER A 45 -12.92 24.72 -3.00
N GLY A 46 -12.91 26.00 -3.38
CA GLY A 46 -11.81 26.92 -3.06
C GLY A 46 -11.45 27.03 -1.57
N ILE A 47 -12.43 26.88 -0.69
CA ILE A 47 -12.24 26.95 0.77
C ILE A 47 -11.63 25.66 1.32
N LEU A 48 -12.00 24.50 0.77
CA LEU A 48 -11.53 23.20 1.27
C LEU A 48 -10.18 22.78 0.68
N ILE A 49 -9.59 23.54 -0.27
CA ILE A 49 -8.23 23.31 -0.77
C ILE A 49 -7.19 23.25 0.37
N LEU A 50 -7.34 24.10 1.39
CA LEU A 50 -6.45 24.15 2.55
C LEU A 50 -6.42 22.83 3.34
N VAL A 51 -7.50 22.05 3.27
CA VAL A 51 -7.62 20.74 3.95
C VAL A 51 -7.40 19.58 2.97
N GLY A 52 -7.83 19.73 1.72
CA GLY A 52 -7.67 18.72 0.66
C GLY A 52 -6.21 18.54 0.23
N ALA A 53 -5.44 19.62 0.11
CA ALA A 53 -4.03 19.58 -0.28
C ALA A 53 -3.12 18.77 0.68
N PRO A 54 -3.17 18.97 2.02
CA PRO A 54 -2.40 18.14 2.94
C PRO A 54 -2.87 16.68 2.96
N LEU A 55 -4.17 16.43 2.77
CA LEU A 55 -4.70 15.07 2.62
C LEU A 55 -4.15 14.37 1.37
N CYS A 56 -4.07 15.07 0.23
CA CYS A 56 -3.50 14.56 -1.01
C CYS A 56 -2.00 14.28 -0.86
N LEU A 57 -1.26 15.14 -0.17
CA LEU A 57 0.16 14.94 0.11
C LEU A 57 0.43 13.72 1.00
N LEU A 58 -0.33 13.58 2.10
CA LEU A 58 -0.18 12.45 3.02
C LEU A 58 -0.53 11.11 2.35
N SER A 59 -1.60 11.09 1.56
CA SER A 59 -2.00 9.90 0.79
C SER A 59 -0.97 9.55 -0.28
N ALA A 60 -0.41 10.53 -0.99
CA ALA A 60 0.68 10.29 -1.94
C ALA A 60 1.92 9.71 -1.27
N ILE A 61 2.33 10.22 -0.10
CA ILE A 61 3.48 9.70 0.67
C ILE A 61 3.22 8.25 1.12
N LEU A 62 1.99 7.94 1.55
CA LEU A 62 1.59 6.58 1.91
C LEU A 62 1.69 5.61 0.73
N VAL A 63 1.25 6.01 -0.46
CA VAL A 63 1.36 5.19 -1.68
C VAL A 63 2.82 4.97 -2.07
N ILE A 64 3.66 6.02 -2.02
CA ILE A 64 5.08 5.92 -2.34
C ILE A 64 5.81 5.00 -1.36
N LYS A 65 5.46 5.04 -0.07
CA LYS A 65 6.06 4.18 0.96
C LYS A 65 5.58 2.73 0.87
N ALA A 66 4.40 2.49 0.32
CA ALA A 66 3.83 1.16 0.13
C ALA A 66 4.39 0.42 -1.10
N LEU A 67 5.03 1.14 -2.04
CA LEU A 67 5.64 0.61 -3.27
C LEU A 67 7.05 0.03 -2.98
#